data_AF-A0A434CJP9-F1
#
_entry.id   AF-A0A434CJP9-F1
#
_cell.length_a   1.000
_cell.length_b   1.000
_cell.length_c   1.000
_cell.angle_alpha   90.00
_cell.angle_beta   90.00
_cell.angle_gamma   90.00
#
_symmetry.space_group_name_H-M   'P 1'
#
loop_
_entity.id
_entity.type
_entity.pdbx_description
1 polymer ?
#
loop_
_entity_poly.entity_id
_entity_poly.type
_entity_poly.pdbx_seq_one_letter_code
_entity_poly.pdbx_strand_id
1 'polypeptide(L)' 'QALCRELQANICFGSRLIEAAKAESPTTQLNARDHGPVSIRGRDEPVHVWVEHRAENQGAVAVSA' A
#
# COMPACT_ATOMS: atom_id res chain seq x y z
N GLN A 1 -8.44 -4.68 5.11
CA GLN A 1 -7.55 -4.49 6.29
C GLN A 1 -6.59 -5.67 6.51
N ALA A 2 -7.02 -6.94 6.44
CA ALA A 2 -6.13 -8.10 6.65
C ALA A 2 -4.88 -8.07 5.74
N LEU A 3 -5.07 -7.87 4.43
CA LEU A 3 -3.97 -7.75 3.46
C LEU A 3 -2.92 -6.70 3.85
N CYS A 4 -3.34 -5.48 4.22
CA CYS A 4 -2.38 -4.44 4.59
C CYS A 4 -1.64 -4.74 5.89
N ARG A 5 -2.25 -5.49 6.81
CA ARG A 5 -1.54 -5.99 8.00
C ARG A 5 -0.47 -7.01 7.63
N GLU A 6 -0.79 -7.93 6.73
CA GLU A 6 0.16 -8.94 6.23
C GLU A 6 1.34 -8.29 5.50
N LEU A 7 1.08 -7.26 4.69
CA LEU A 7 2.08 -6.53 3.92
C LEU A 7 2.78 -5.41 4.71
N GLN A 8 2.49 -5.26 6.01
CA GLN A 8 3.01 -4.18 6.87
C GLN A 8 2.81 -2.77 6.26
N ALA A 9 1.65 -2.58 5.62
CA ALA A 9 1.25 -1.36 4.94
C ALA A 9 0.20 -0.58 5.75
N ASN A 10 0.23 0.75 5.65
CA ASN A 10 -0.87 1.62 6.06
C ASN A 10 -2.08 1.43 5.15
N ILE A 11 -1.84 1.47 3.84
CA ILE A 11 -2.87 1.40 2.81
C ILE A 11 -2.36 0.50 1.67
N CYS A 12 -3.27 -0.28 1.10
CA CYS A 12 -3.03 -1.07 -0.10
C CYS A 12 -3.95 -0.58 -1.21
N PHE A 13 -3.37 -0.25 -2.37
CA PHE A 13 -4.08 0.21 -3.54
C PHE A 13 -4.06 -0.89 -4.61
N GLY A 14 -5.18 -1.09 -5.30
CA GLY A 14 -5.18 -1.89 -6.52
C GLY A 14 -4.49 -1.13 -7.65
N SER A 15 -3.76 -1.84 -8.51
CA SER A 15 -3.02 -1.24 -9.64
C SER A 15 -3.88 -0.31 -10.50
N ARG A 16 -5.15 -0.67 -10.77
CA ARG A 16 -6.07 0.15 -11.58
C ARG A 16 -6.25 1.58 -11.06
N LEU A 17 -6.27 1.77 -9.74
CA LEU A 17 -6.40 3.09 -9.14
C LEU A 17 -5.13 3.93 -9.38
N ILE A 18 -3.96 3.30 -9.20
CA ILE A 18 -2.66 3.94 -9.39
C ILE A 18 -2.48 4.36 -10.84
N GLU A 19 -2.83 3.49 -11.79
CA GLU A 19 -2.72 3.78 -13.21
C GLU A 19 -3.70 4.87 -13.65
N ALA A 20 -4.93 4.87 -13.12
CA ALA A 20 -5.86 5.96 -13.38
C ALA A 20 -5.34 7.31 -12.86
N ALA A 21 -4.80 7.35 -11.63
CA ALA A 21 -4.24 8.57 -11.04
C ALA A 21 -3.04 9.11 -11.83
N LYS A 22 -2.13 8.23 -12.29
CA LYS A 22 -1.00 8.60 -13.15
C LYS A 22 -1.46 9.10 -14.53
N ALA A 23 -2.51 8.51 -15.10
CA ALA A 23 -3.05 8.93 -16.39
C ALA A 23 -3.71 10.31 -16.30
N GLU A 24 -4.41 10.59 -15.21
CA GLU A 24 -5.04 11.90 -14.96
C GLU A 24 -4.00 12.99 -14.69
N SER A 25 -2.94 12.67 -13.95
CA SER A 25 -1.87 13.61 -13.63
C SER A 25 -0.52 12.90 -13.62
N PRO A 26 0.22 12.94 -14.75
CA PRO A 26 1.50 12.23 -14.88
C PRO A 26 2.59 12.70 -13.92
N THR A 27 2.44 13.90 -13.36
CA THR A 27 3.36 14.48 -12.36
C THR A 27 2.95 14.18 -10.92
N THR A 28 1.81 13.52 -10.70
CA THR A 28 1.37 13.14 -9.36
C THR A 28 2.35 12.16 -8.74
N GLN A 29 2.93 12.58 -7.61
CA GLN A 29 3.72 11.70 -6.77
C GLN A 29 2.80 11.06 -5.74
N LEU A 30 2.58 9.75 -5.89
CA LEU A 30 1.86 8.96 -4.91
C LEU A 30 2.86 8.49 -3.85
N ASN A 31 2.50 8.63 -2.57
CA ASN A 31 3.24 8.01 -1.47
C ASN A 31 2.93 6.50 -1.40
N ALA A 32 3.06 5.80 -2.52
CA ALA A 32 2.82 4.37 -2.65
C ALA A 32 3.93 3.76 -3.49
N ARG A 33 4.39 2.57 -3.08
CA ARG A 33 5.42 1.80 -3.79
C ARG A 33 4.78 0.59 -4.44
N ASP A 34 5.31 0.19 -5.59
CA ASP A 34 4.90 -1.05 -6.24
C ASP A 34 5.31 -2.22 -5.33
N HIS A 35 4.33 -3.03 -4.95
CA HIS A 35 4.56 -4.26 -4.20
C HIS A 35 4.58 -5.50 -5.12
N GLY A 36 3.89 -5.45 -6.26
CA GLY A 36 3.73 -6.59 -7.15
C GLY A 36 2.48 -7.45 -6.87
N PRO A 37 2.38 -8.64 -7.49
CA PRO A 37 1.22 -9.51 -7.39
C PRO A 37 1.10 -10.17 -6.01
N VAL A 38 -0.12 -10.23 -5.49
CA VAL A 38 -0.45 -10.89 -4.21
C VAL A 38 -1.62 -11.85 -4.38
N SER A 39 -1.45 -13.07 -3.86
CA SER A 39 -2.53 -14.04 -3.78
C SER A 39 -3.53 -13.64 -2.69
N ILE A 40 -4.79 -13.44 -3.07
CA ILE A 40 -5.87 -13.08 -2.16
C ILE A 40 -6.81 -14.28 -2.06
N ARG A 41 -7.16 -14.67 -0.82
CA ARG A 41 -8.11 -15.75 -0.58
C ARG A 41 -9.44 -15.46 -1.31
N GLY A 42 -9.89 -16.43 -2.11
CA GLY A 42 -11.12 -16.32 -2.89
C GLY A 42 -10.94 -15.69 -4.27
N ARG A 43 -9.69 -15.48 -4.72
CA ARG A 43 -9.36 -15.15 -6.10
C ARG A 43 -8.42 -16.21 -6.66
N ASP A 44 -8.70 -16.63 -7.88
CA ASP A 44 -7.84 -17.58 -8.61
C ASP A 44 -6.59 -16.87 -9.16
N GLU A 45 -6.74 -15.62 -9.58
CA GLU A 45 -5.64 -14.81 -10.12
C GLU A 45 -5.02 -13.88 -9.07
N PRO A 46 -3.68 -13.75 -9.03
CA PRO A 46 -3.00 -12.77 -8.21
C PRO A 46 -3.41 -11.34 -8.53
N VAL A 47 -3.51 -10.50 -7.51
CA VAL A 47 -3.85 -9.08 -7.67
C VAL A 47 -2.59 -8.25 -7.51
N HIS A 48 -2.28 -7.43 -8.50
CA HIS A 48 -1.17 -6.47 -8.42
C HIS A 48 -1.55 -5.30 -7.50
N VAL A 49 -0.78 -5.12 -6.44
CA VAL A 49 -1.00 -4.09 -5.44
C VAL A 49 0.16 -3.13 -5.31
N TRP A 50 -0.17 -1.91 -4.88
CA TRP A 50 0.76 -0.89 -4.43
C TRP A 50 0.52 -0.63 -2.96
N VAL A 51 1.57 -0.29 -2.21
CA VAL A 51 1.48 -0.12 -0.76
C VAL A 51 2.06 1.22 -0.31
N GLU A 52 1.33 1.90 0.57
CA GLU A 52 1.92 2.91 1.44
C GLU A 52 2.42 2.19 2.68
N HIS A 53 3.74 2.16 2.89
CA HIS A 53 4.30 1.57 4.11
C HIS A 53 4.01 2.47 5.32
N ARG A 54 3.88 1.84 6.49
CA ARG A 54 3.99 2.59 7.74
C ARG A 54 5.31 3.33 7.75
N ALA A 55 5.30 4.60 8.17
CA ALA A 55 6.52 5.22 8.64
C ALA A 55 7.09 4.29 9.73
N GLU A 56 8.27 3.72 9.50
CA GLU A 56 8.98 2.97 10.53
C GLU A 56 9.28 3.96 11.65
N ASN A 57 8.39 3.98 12.65
CA ASN A 57 8.60 4.55 13.96
C ASN A 57 9.39 5.87 13.98
N GLN A 58 8.79 6.96 13.48
CA GLN A 58 9.20 8.29 13.93
C GLN A 58 8.73 8.46 15.39
N GLY A 59 9.54 7.92 16.31
CA GLY A 59 9.47 8.17 17.75
C GLY A 59 8.21 7.66 18.43
N ALA A 60 8.24 6.42 18.91
CA ALA A 60 7.51 6.11 20.14
C ALA A 60 7.98 7.09 21.22
N VAL A 61 7.22 8.15 21.47
CA VAL A 61 7.39 8.98 22.65
C VAL A 61 7.04 8.08 23.82
N ALA A 62 8.06 7.54 24.48
CA ALA A 62 7.91 6.90 25.77
C ALA A 62 7.40 7.96 26.74
N VAL A 63 6.09 7.95 27.01
CA VAL A 63 5.52 8.69 28.13
C VAL A 63 5.81 7.85 29.36
N SER A 64 6.89 8.17 30.07
CA SER A 64 7.15 7.61 31.39
C SER A 64 6.07 8.10 32.37
N ALA A 65 5.55 7.17 33.17
CA ALA A 65 4.56 7.40 34.23
C ALA A 65 5.17 8.05 35.48
#